data_AF-A0A0K8TG96-F1
#
_entry.id   AF-A0A0K8TG96-F1
#
_cell.length_a   1.000
_cell.length_b   1.000
_cell.length_c   1.000
_cell.angle_alpha   90.00
_cell.angle_beta   90.00
_cell.angle_gamma   90.00
#
_symmetry.space_group_name_H-M   'P 1'
#
loop_
_entity.id
_entity.type
_entity.pdbx_description
1 polymer ?
#
loop_
_entity_poly.entity_id
_entity_poly.type
_entity_poly.pdbx_seq_one_letter_code
_entity_poly.pdbx_strand_id
1 'polypeptide(L)'
;DISGNLMGDHGARLLAKALQTNCKLRSVLFDRNNITIQGYTDIAYAINSNYSIVYVGSLIHDVLPCMKVSPEKTENALAQIHKALYRNSSPSNTRALRRQHAGLMTVGQQTLERAMAAAQEAIKRVATVDNDHTATINAATQLIQDADSTRQVFNRLQDIAEGGEVAAAVRERLTEASREVGDILQQHLQGRVDEMISTSEELCGRAIISSRLKS
;
A
#
# COMPACT_ATOMS: atom_id res chain seq x y z
N ASP A 1 10.49 7.27 18.59
CA ASP A 1 10.20 8.65 18.98
C ASP A 1 11.43 9.48 18.66
N ILE A 2 11.26 10.57 17.93
CA ILE A 2 12.31 11.53 17.57
C ILE A 2 11.90 12.96 17.93
N SER A 3 10.98 13.11 18.89
CA SER A 3 10.50 14.42 19.35
C SER A 3 11.59 15.19 20.10
N GLY A 4 11.60 16.52 20.03
CA GLY A 4 12.49 17.37 20.84
C GLY A 4 13.94 17.51 20.32
N ASN A 5 14.20 17.25 19.04
CA ASN A 5 15.56 17.27 18.47
C ASN A 5 15.88 18.50 17.62
N LEU A 6 15.02 19.52 17.57
CA LEU A 6 15.23 20.74 16.78
C LEU A 6 15.64 20.48 15.32
N MET A 7 15.10 19.41 14.72
CA MET A 7 15.48 18.96 13.37
C MET A 7 15.25 20.00 12.28
N GLY A 8 14.28 20.90 12.47
CA GLY A 8 13.84 21.87 11.48
C GLY A 8 13.35 21.24 10.17
N ASP A 9 13.12 22.07 9.16
CA ASP A 9 12.61 21.61 7.86
C ASP A 9 13.58 20.69 7.12
N HIS A 10 14.88 20.84 7.35
CA HIS A 10 15.89 19.97 6.74
C HIS A 10 15.75 18.54 7.27
N GLY A 11 15.63 18.37 8.58
CA GLY A 11 15.40 17.05 9.17
C GLY A 11 14.02 16.49 8.81
N ALA A 12 12.99 17.32 8.71
CA ALA A 12 11.66 16.91 8.22
C ALA A 12 11.72 16.33 6.79
N ARG A 13 12.52 16.92 5.91
CA ARG A 13 12.74 16.42 4.54
C ARG A 13 13.50 15.09 4.50
N LEU A 14 14.51 14.93 5.36
CA LEU A 14 15.24 13.66 5.48
C LEU A 14 14.33 12.56 6.04
N LEU A 15 13.53 12.90 7.05
CA LEU A 15 12.50 12.01 7.59
C LEU A 15 11.51 11.62 6.50
N ALA A 16 10.99 12.57 5.72
CA ALA A 16 10.09 12.31 4.60
C ALA A 16 10.67 11.28 3.61
N LYS A 17 11.95 11.44 3.22
CA LYS A 17 12.63 10.46 2.35
C LYS A 17 12.72 9.07 3.00
N ALA A 18 13.09 9.01 4.28
CA ALA A 18 13.17 7.75 5.01
C ALA A 18 11.79 7.06 5.07
N LEU A 19 10.73 7.82 5.35
CA LEU A 19 9.36 7.31 5.39
C LEU A 19 8.88 6.80 4.03
N GLN A 20 9.32 7.37 2.90
CA GLN A 20 8.94 6.84 1.57
C GLN A 20 9.46 5.41 1.35
N THR A 21 10.66 5.11 1.84
CA THR A 21 11.32 3.81 1.66
C THR A 21 10.96 2.79 2.75
N ASN A 22 10.61 3.25 3.95
CA ASN A 22 10.39 2.36 5.08
C ASN A 22 8.98 1.77 5.06
N CYS A 23 8.85 0.47 4.87
CA CYS A 23 7.56 -0.22 4.82
C CYS A 23 7.24 -1.04 6.09
N LYS A 24 8.01 -0.88 7.16
CA LYS A 24 7.86 -1.62 8.43
C LYS A 24 7.35 -0.74 9.57
N LEU A 25 7.67 0.55 9.53
CA LEU A 25 7.33 1.48 10.60
C LEU A 25 5.82 1.74 10.62
N ARG A 26 5.18 1.43 11.75
CA ARG A 26 3.73 1.64 11.93
C ARG A 26 3.36 2.94 12.64
N SER A 27 4.27 3.46 13.47
CA SER A 27 4.05 4.62 14.33
C SER A 27 5.28 5.52 14.33
N VAL A 28 5.07 6.83 14.25
CA VAL A 28 6.15 7.82 14.34
C VAL A 28 5.73 9.01 15.20
N LEU A 29 6.60 9.42 16.12
CA LEU A 29 6.44 10.59 16.99
C LEU A 29 7.59 11.54 16.69
N PHE A 30 7.30 12.80 16.35
CA PHE A 30 8.32 13.76 15.94
C PHE A 30 7.96 15.21 16.30
N ASP A 31 7.19 15.43 17.36
CA ASP A 31 6.81 16.79 17.79
C ASP A 31 8.00 17.56 18.42
N ARG A 32 7.89 18.87 18.61
CA ARG A 32 8.97 19.72 19.17
C ARG A 32 10.28 19.66 18.37
N ASN A 33 10.18 19.60 17.06
CA ASN A 33 11.32 19.62 16.14
C ASN A 33 11.45 20.95 15.40
N ASN A 34 10.61 21.93 15.71
CA ASN A 34 10.64 23.25 15.08
C ASN A 34 10.42 23.16 13.55
N ILE A 35 9.53 22.25 13.15
CA ILE A 35 9.15 21.99 11.76
C ILE A 35 8.14 23.05 11.32
N THR A 36 8.35 23.62 10.13
CA THR A 36 7.43 24.60 9.54
C THR A 36 6.47 23.95 8.55
N ILE A 37 5.59 24.78 7.96
CA ILE A 37 4.66 24.36 6.90
C ILE A 37 5.36 23.59 5.76
N GLN A 38 6.60 23.96 5.42
CA GLN A 38 7.33 23.33 4.33
C GLN A 38 7.71 21.90 4.69
N GLY A 39 8.24 21.68 5.90
CA GLY A 39 8.56 20.34 6.38
C GLY A 39 7.31 19.45 6.51
N TYR A 40 6.19 20.01 6.97
CA TYR A 40 4.91 19.27 7.01
C TYR A 40 4.38 18.89 5.62
N THR A 41 4.60 19.72 4.61
CA THR A 41 4.25 19.40 3.22
C THR A 41 5.09 18.24 2.68
N ASP A 42 6.40 18.26 2.92
CA ASP A 42 7.31 17.17 2.54
C ASP A 42 6.91 15.84 3.23
N ILE A 43 6.55 15.90 4.51
CA ILE A 43 6.08 14.73 5.29
C ILE A 43 4.73 14.23 4.78
N ALA A 44 3.77 15.13 4.50
CA ALA A 44 2.46 14.77 3.95
C ALA A 44 2.60 14.02 2.61
N TYR A 45 3.48 14.51 1.73
CA TYR A 45 3.80 13.84 0.47
C TYR A 45 4.36 12.43 0.71
N ALA A 46 5.32 12.29 1.64
CA ALA A 46 5.90 11.00 1.97
C ALA A 46 4.88 10.01 2.53
N ILE A 47 4.05 10.42 3.49
CA ILE A 47 3.04 9.55 4.11
C ILE A 47 1.95 9.16 3.08
N ASN A 48 1.60 10.04 2.14
CA ASN A 48 0.69 9.68 1.04
C ASN A 48 1.21 8.53 0.18
N SER A 49 2.52 8.46 -0.06
CA SER A 49 3.17 7.37 -0.79
C SER A 49 3.44 6.11 0.04
N ASN A 50 3.38 6.22 1.38
CA ASN A 50 3.64 5.13 2.31
C ASN A 50 2.35 4.43 2.74
N TYR A 51 2.34 3.09 2.71
CA TYR A 51 1.17 2.27 3.11
C TYR A 51 1.36 1.53 4.45
N SER A 52 2.48 1.73 5.14
CA SER A 52 2.83 1.02 6.38
C SER A 52 2.53 1.80 7.66
N ILE A 53 2.62 3.13 7.62
CA ILE A 53 2.43 4.00 8.78
C ILE A 53 0.92 4.14 9.03
N VAL A 54 0.50 3.85 10.25
CA VAL A 54 -0.91 3.91 10.68
C VAL A 54 -1.12 5.00 11.72
N TYR A 55 -0.06 5.43 12.39
CA TYR A 55 -0.14 6.42 13.45
C TYR A 55 0.98 7.46 13.36
N VAL A 56 0.62 8.72 13.53
CA VAL A 56 1.53 9.84 13.78
C VAL A 56 1.15 10.44 15.12
N GLY A 57 2.16 10.79 15.92
CA GLY A 57 1.98 11.40 17.24
C GLY A 57 1.23 12.72 17.21
N SER A 58 0.89 13.21 18.40
CA SER A 58 0.36 14.55 18.56
C SER A 58 1.42 15.58 18.18
N LEU A 59 1.12 16.45 17.21
CA LEU A 59 2.05 17.45 16.65
C LEU A 59 1.78 18.87 17.18
N ILE A 60 1.19 18.98 18.38
CA ILE A 60 0.61 20.23 18.88
C ILE A 60 1.66 21.34 18.97
N HIS A 61 2.90 21.04 19.38
CA HIS A 61 3.89 22.08 19.62
C HIS A 61 4.39 22.74 18.34
N ASP A 62 4.63 21.97 17.28
CA ASP A 62 5.12 22.50 16.01
C ASP A 62 3.98 22.98 15.09
N VAL A 63 2.78 22.40 15.19
CA VAL A 63 1.61 22.80 14.38
C VAL A 63 1.02 24.13 14.83
N LEU A 64 0.95 24.41 16.14
CA LEU A 64 0.34 25.64 16.66
C LEU A 64 0.95 26.93 16.07
N PRO A 65 2.30 27.09 16.01
CA PRO A 65 2.92 28.20 15.31
C PRO A 65 2.59 28.24 13.81
N CYS A 66 2.58 27.08 13.14
CA CYS A 66 2.27 26.99 11.71
C CYS A 66 0.83 27.44 11.39
N MET A 67 -0.12 27.05 12.23
CA MET A 67 -1.53 27.45 12.12
C MET A 67 -1.73 28.97 12.26
N LYS A 68 -0.91 29.65 13.07
CA LYS A 68 -0.97 31.12 13.22
C LYS A 68 -0.46 31.85 11.97
N VAL A 69 0.52 31.27 11.27
CA VAL A 69 1.13 31.90 10.08
C VAL A 69 0.32 31.59 8.82
N SER A 70 -0.10 30.35 8.64
CA SER A 70 -0.82 29.90 7.45
C SER A 70 -1.76 28.74 7.79
N PRO A 71 -2.99 29.03 8.27
CA PRO A 71 -3.92 28.00 8.72
C PRO A 71 -4.32 27.06 7.58
N GLU A 72 -4.66 27.60 6.41
CA GLU A 72 -5.17 26.82 5.27
C GLU A 72 -4.16 25.76 4.78
N LYS A 73 -2.89 26.14 4.59
CA LYS A 73 -1.85 25.20 4.16
C LYS A 73 -1.56 24.16 5.24
N THR A 74 -1.56 24.56 6.51
CA THR A 74 -1.23 23.67 7.63
C THR A 74 -2.33 22.61 7.78
N GLU A 75 -3.58 23.06 7.72
CA GLU A 75 -4.75 22.18 7.73
C GLU A 75 -4.72 21.21 6.54
N ASN A 76 -4.42 21.69 5.32
CA ASN A 76 -4.33 20.81 4.15
C ASN A 76 -3.24 19.73 4.32
N ALA A 77 -2.04 20.10 4.78
CA ALA A 77 -0.97 19.14 5.02
C ALA A 77 -1.36 18.09 6.07
N LEU A 78 -1.97 18.52 7.18
CA LEU A 78 -2.45 17.62 8.23
C LEU A 78 -3.60 16.74 7.76
N ALA A 79 -4.53 17.28 6.97
CA ALA A 79 -5.64 16.54 6.40
C ALA A 79 -5.13 15.43 5.46
N GLN A 80 -4.10 15.72 4.66
CA GLN A 80 -3.45 14.71 3.82
C GLN A 80 -2.81 13.60 4.65
N ILE A 81 -2.08 13.97 5.71
CA ILE A 81 -1.48 13.00 6.64
C ILE A 81 -2.57 12.12 7.24
N HIS A 82 -3.60 12.70 7.86
CA HIS A 82 -4.68 11.94 8.49
C HIS A 82 -5.45 11.06 7.49
N LYS A 83 -5.72 11.56 6.28
CA LYS A 83 -6.35 10.78 5.22
C LYS A 83 -5.51 9.57 4.82
N ALA A 84 -4.19 9.72 4.72
CA ALA A 84 -3.27 8.63 4.42
C ALA A 84 -3.17 7.61 5.58
N LEU A 85 -3.14 8.07 6.84
CA LEU A 85 -3.14 7.19 8.01
C LEU A 85 -4.45 6.42 8.13
N TYR A 86 -5.59 7.09 7.92
CA TYR A 86 -6.90 6.47 7.91
C TYR A 86 -6.99 5.40 6.81
N ARG A 87 -6.52 5.72 5.59
CA ARG A 87 -6.35 4.73 4.52
C ARG A 87 -5.55 3.53 5.05
N ASN A 88 -4.36 3.75 5.59
CA ASN A 88 -3.47 2.66 6.00
C ASN A 88 -4.01 1.81 7.18
N SER A 89 -4.96 2.31 7.96
CA SER A 89 -5.63 1.54 9.02
C SER A 89 -6.61 0.47 8.51
N SER A 90 -7.03 0.52 7.24
CA SER A 90 -7.93 -0.48 6.65
C SER A 90 -7.20 -1.79 6.30
N PRO A 91 -7.70 -2.96 6.71
CA PRO A 91 -7.07 -4.26 6.45
C PRO A 91 -6.94 -4.61 4.94
N SER A 92 -7.76 -4.00 4.08
CA SER A 92 -7.67 -4.13 2.62
C SER A 92 -6.34 -3.62 2.05
N ASN A 93 -5.71 -2.63 2.73
CA ASN A 93 -4.48 -1.98 2.27
C ASN A 93 -3.20 -2.79 2.48
N THR A 94 -3.30 -3.98 3.09
CA THR A 94 -2.24 -4.99 3.03
C THR A 94 -1.79 -5.26 1.59
N ARG A 95 -2.70 -5.16 0.59
CA ARG A 95 -2.35 -5.29 -0.83
C ARG A 95 -1.59 -4.09 -1.37
N ALA A 96 -1.95 -2.87 -0.97
CA ALA A 96 -1.26 -1.67 -1.40
C ALA A 96 0.17 -1.60 -0.81
N LEU A 97 0.32 -2.01 0.45
CA LEU A 97 1.63 -2.20 1.08
C LEU A 97 2.46 -3.26 0.35
N ARG A 98 1.87 -4.41 0.00
CA ARG A 98 2.53 -5.44 -0.83
C ARG A 98 2.96 -4.89 -2.18
N ARG A 99 2.12 -4.11 -2.87
CA ARG A 99 2.46 -3.48 -4.16
C ARG A 99 3.59 -2.45 -4.05
N GLN A 100 3.60 -1.64 -2.99
CA GLN A 100 4.71 -0.70 -2.73
C GLN A 100 6.02 -1.47 -2.49
N HIS A 101 5.95 -2.56 -1.72
CA HIS A 101 7.08 -3.48 -1.54
C HIS A 101 7.53 -4.10 -2.87
N ALA A 102 6.59 -4.62 -3.67
CA ALA A 102 6.85 -5.21 -4.97
C ALA A 102 7.57 -4.21 -5.90
N GLY A 103 7.08 -2.97 -5.99
CA GLY A 103 7.70 -1.94 -6.84
C GLY A 103 9.12 -1.57 -6.44
N LEU A 104 9.41 -1.47 -5.14
CA LEU A 104 10.78 -1.27 -4.64
C LEU A 104 11.69 -2.46 -4.95
N MET A 105 11.16 -3.68 -4.86
CA MET A 105 11.88 -4.90 -5.22
C MET A 105 12.16 -4.97 -6.73
N THR A 106 11.23 -4.55 -7.58
CA THR A 106 11.44 -4.47 -9.04
C THR A 106 12.59 -3.52 -9.40
N VAL A 107 12.73 -2.39 -8.70
CA VAL A 107 13.89 -1.49 -8.90
C VAL A 107 15.19 -2.18 -8.51
N GLY A 108 15.20 -2.91 -7.38
CA GLY A 108 16.33 -3.75 -6.97
C GLY A 108 16.68 -4.81 -8.02
N GLN A 109 15.68 -5.48 -8.59
CA GLN A 109 15.83 -6.48 -9.64
C GLN A 109 16.44 -5.90 -10.91
N GLN A 110 15.99 -4.73 -11.36
CA GLN A 110 16.57 -4.03 -12.51
C GLN A 110 18.03 -3.63 -12.28
N THR A 111 18.39 -3.20 -11.07
CA THR A 111 19.78 -2.89 -10.74
C THR A 111 20.66 -4.14 -10.72
N LEU A 112 20.14 -5.27 -10.22
CA LEU A 112 20.82 -6.56 -10.26
C LEU A 112 21.06 -7.01 -11.70
N GLU A 113 20.06 -6.91 -12.58
CA GLU A 113 20.17 -7.27 -14.00
C GLU A 113 21.23 -6.44 -14.73
N ARG A 114 21.30 -5.13 -14.46
CA ARG A 114 22.35 -4.27 -15.03
C ARG A 114 23.74 -4.64 -14.52
N ALA A 115 23.88 -4.97 -13.24
CA ALA A 115 25.16 -5.39 -12.66
C ALA A 115 25.62 -6.74 -13.24
N MET A 116 24.70 -7.69 -13.42
CA MET A 116 24.98 -8.99 -14.06
C MET A 116 25.45 -8.80 -15.51
N ALA A 117 24.78 -7.96 -16.30
CA ALA A 117 25.17 -7.68 -17.68
C ALA A 117 26.56 -7.02 -17.76
N ALA A 118 26.84 -6.07 -16.87
CA ALA A 118 28.16 -5.44 -16.80
C ALA A 118 29.26 -6.44 -16.41
N ALA A 119 28.98 -7.37 -15.49
CA ALA A 119 29.91 -8.41 -15.09
C ALA A 119 30.21 -9.41 -16.23
N GLN A 120 29.19 -9.82 -16.99
CA GLN A 120 29.38 -10.71 -18.16
C GLN A 120 30.26 -10.06 -19.23
N GLU A 121 30.05 -8.78 -19.50
CA GLU A 121 30.87 -8.00 -20.45
C GLU A 121 32.32 -7.89 -19.96
N ALA A 122 32.54 -7.65 -18.67
CA ALA A 122 33.89 -7.59 -18.09
C ALA A 122 34.61 -8.95 -18.16
N ILE A 123 33.92 -10.05 -17.84
CA ILE A 123 34.47 -11.42 -17.97
C ILE A 123 34.86 -11.70 -19.42
N LYS A 124 34.00 -11.37 -20.38
CA LYS A 124 34.26 -11.59 -21.80
C LYS A 124 35.48 -10.82 -22.29
N ARG A 125 35.69 -9.60 -21.80
CA ARG A 125 36.89 -8.80 -22.08
C ARG A 125 38.14 -9.42 -21.47
N VAL A 126 38.12 -9.79 -20.19
CA VAL A 126 39.28 -10.39 -19.51
C VAL A 126 39.67 -11.74 -20.12
N ALA A 127 38.68 -12.54 -20.54
CA ALA A 127 38.91 -13.80 -21.23
C ALA A 127 39.64 -13.67 -22.58
N THR A 128 39.68 -12.46 -23.17
CA THR A 128 40.41 -12.20 -24.43
C THR A 128 41.86 -11.77 -24.22
N VAL A 129 42.29 -11.45 -22.99
CA VAL A 129 43.58 -10.77 -22.74
C VAL A 129 44.68 -11.72 -22.23
N ASP A 130 44.39 -12.81 -21.49
CA ASP A 130 45.40 -13.87 -21.19
C ASP A 130 44.83 -15.10 -20.43
N ASN A 131 45.54 -16.25 -20.49
CA ASN A 131 45.15 -17.55 -19.89
C ASN A 131 45.31 -17.65 -18.35
N ASP A 132 45.93 -16.67 -17.69
CA ASP A 132 46.28 -16.73 -16.25
C ASP A 132 45.12 -16.36 -15.31
N HIS A 133 43.97 -15.94 -15.86
CA HIS A 133 42.78 -15.50 -15.11
C HIS A 133 41.58 -16.45 -15.23
N THR A 134 41.82 -17.69 -15.70
CA THR A 134 40.79 -18.72 -15.88
C THR A 134 40.05 -19.05 -14.59
N ALA A 135 40.74 -19.14 -13.45
CA ALA A 135 40.12 -19.38 -12.15
C ALA A 135 39.19 -18.23 -11.71
N THR A 136 39.62 -16.98 -11.90
CA THR A 136 38.81 -15.78 -11.60
C THR A 136 37.61 -15.64 -12.55
N ILE A 137 37.78 -15.99 -13.83
CA ILE A 137 36.70 -16.02 -14.82
C ILE A 137 35.64 -17.08 -14.44
N ASN A 138 36.08 -18.28 -14.05
CA ASN A 138 35.18 -19.34 -13.62
C ASN A 138 34.44 -18.95 -12.33
N ALA A 139 35.14 -18.37 -11.34
CA ALA A 139 34.51 -17.88 -10.12
C ALA A 139 33.46 -16.78 -10.39
N ALA A 140 33.79 -15.81 -11.25
CA ALA A 140 32.85 -14.74 -11.63
C ALA A 140 31.64 -15.27 -12.42
N THR A 141 31.84 -16.29 -13.26
CA THR A 141 30.75 -16.95 -14.02
C THR A 141 29.82 -17.71 -13.07
N GLN A 142 30.35 -18.41 -12.06
CA GLN A 142 29.56 -19.07 -11.03
C GLN A 142 28.73 -18.06 -10.22
N LEU A 143 29.32 -16.93 -9.83
CA LEU A 143 28.60 -15.87 -9.12
C LEU A 143 27.44 -15.27 -9.93
N ILE A 144 27.59 -15.14 -11.25
CA ILE A 144 26.50 -14.70 -12.13
C ILE A 144 25.39 -15.75 -12.18
N GLN A 145 25.75 -17.04 -12.25
CA GLN A 145 24.79 -18.13 -12.29
C GLN A 145 24.02 -18.27 -10.96
N ASP A 146 24.69 -18.08 -9.84
CA ASP A 146 24.08 -18.00 -8.51
C ASP A 146 23.15 -16.80 -8.38
N ALA A 147 23.53 -15.63 -8.92
CA ALA A 147 22.70 -14.44 -8.95
C ALA A 147 21.40 -14.66 -9.77
N ASP A 148 21.48 -15.32 -10.92
CA ASP A 148 20.28 -15.61 -11.73
C ASP A 148 19.37 -16.66 -11.06
N SER A 149 19.96 -17.68 -10.43
CA SER A 149 19.21 -18.68 -9.67
C SER A 149 18.46 -18.05 -8.49
N THR A 150 19.13 -17.15 -7.76
CA THR A 150 18.53 -16.40 -6.65
C THR A 150 17.39 -15.51 -7.12
N ARG A 151 17.53 -14.87 -8.30
CA ARG A 151 16.47 -14.07 -8.93
C ARG A 151 15.22 -14.89 -9.24
N GLN A 152 15.38 -16.09 -9.81
CA GLN A 152 14.26 -16.97 -10.13
C GLN A 152 13.51 -17.44 -8.87
N VAL A 153 14.24 -17.81 -7.81
CA VAL A 153 13.66 -18.20 -6.53
C VAL A 153 12.89 -17.03 -5.89
N PHE A 154 13.46 -15.83 -5.93
CA PHE A 154 12.83 -14.63 -5.38
C PHE A 154 11.48 -14.32 -6.05
N ASN A 155 11.41 -14.36 -7.39
CA ASN A 155 10.16 -14.15 -8.12
C ASN A 155 9.05 -15.13 -7.67
N ARG A 156 9.39 -16.42 -7.53
CA ARG A 156 8.44 -17.43 -7.06
C ARG A 156 7.98 -17.20 -5.61
N LEU A 157 8.90 -16.79 -4.72
CA LEU A 157 8.54 -16.44 -3.35
C LEU A 157 7.65 -15.20 -3.28
N GLN A 158 7.86 -14.23 -4.18
CA GLN A 158 7.01 -13.06 -4.29
C GLN A 158 5.59 -13.42 -4.72
N ASP A 159 5.42 -14.26 -5.74
CA ASP A 159 4.11 -14.76 -6.18
C ASP A 159 3.34 -15.46 -5.04
N ILE A 160 4.05 -16.27 -4.25
CA ILE A 160 3.50 -16.95 -3.06
C ILE A 160 3.10 -15.92 -1.99
N ALA A 161 3.95 -14.94 -1.70
CA ALA A 161 3.69 -13.90 -0.69
C ALA A 161 2.53 -12.96 -1.06
N GLU A 162 2.26 -12.77 -2.35
CA GLU A 162 1.11 -12.03 -2.87
C GLU A 162 -0.21 -12.83 -2.80
N GLY A 163 -0.14 -14.10 -2.36
CA GLY A 163 -1.27 -15.00 -2.16
C GLY A 163 -1.53 -15.93 -3.34
N GLY A 164 -0.77 -15.80 -4.43
CA GLY A 164 -0.83 -16.66 -5.62
C GLY A 164 -2.23 -16.85 -6.22
N GLU A 165 -2.36 -17.89 -7.04
CA GLU A 165 -3.64 -18.35 -7.60
C GLU A 165 -4.64 -18.73 -6.51
N VAL A 166 -4.18 -19.31 -5.40
CA VAL A 166 -5.07 -19.83 -4.34
C VAL A 166 -5.86 -18.70 -3.68
N ALA A 167 -5.25 -17.56 -3.37
CA ALA A 167 -5.96 -16.43 -2.78
C ALA A 167 -6.86 -15.69 -3.79
N ALA A 168 -6.62 -15.83 -5.09
CA ALA A 168 -7.51 -15.35 -6.13
C ALA A 168 -8.73 -16.27 -6.28
N ALA A 169 -8.51 -17.58 -6.40
CA ALA A 169 -9.56 -18.60 -6.52
C ALA A 169 -10.50 -18.62 -5.30
N VAL A 170 -9.95 -18.55 -4.08
CA VAL A 170 -10.77 -18.49 -2.86
C VAL A 170 -11.63 -17.22 -2.83
N ARG A 171 -11.10 -16.10 -3.32
CA ARG A 171 -11.83 -14.83 -3.35
C ARG A 171 -12.95 -14.86 -4.38
N GLU A 172 -12.69 -15.40 -5.57
CA GLU A 172 -13.68 -15.57 -6.62
C GLU A 172 -14.85 -16.42 -6.13
N ARG A 173 -14.55 -17.57 -5.50
CA ARG A 173 -15.56 -18.43 -4.89
C ARG A 173 -16.34 -17.74 -3.77
N LEU A 174 -15.68 -16.95 -2.93
CA LEU A 174 -16.36 -16.20 -1.87
C LEU A 174 -17.29 -15.12 -2.45
N THR A 175 -16.88 -14.44 -3.52
CA THR A 175 -17.73 -13.44 -4.20
C THR A 175 -18.92 -14.08 -4.91
N GLU A 176 -18.73 -15.25 -5.52
CA GLU A 176 -19.79 -16.03 -6.16
C GLU A 176 -20.82 -16.49 -5.12
N ALA A 177 -20.36 -17.11 -4.02
CA ALA A 177 -21.24 -17.53 -2.93
C ALA A 177 -21.97 -16.34 -2.26
N SER A 178 -21.29 -15.20 -2.07
CA SER A 178 -21.93 -13.99 -1.52
C SER A 178 -23.02 -13.46 -2.43
N ARG A 179 -22.84 -13.57 -3.75
CA ARG A 179 -23.83 -13.15 -4.73
C ARG A 179 -25.04 -14.09 -4.72
N GLU A 180 -24.82 -15.40 -4.72
CA GLU A 180 -25.91 -16.39 -4.62
C GLU A 180 -26.75 -16.19 -3.36
N VAL A 181 -26.12 -15.96 -2.20
CA VAL A 181 -26.85 -15.66 -0.96
C VAL A 181 -27.67 -14.37 -1.09
N GLY A 182 -27.13 -13.35 -1.76
CA GLY A 182 -27.84 -12.10 -2.05
C GLY A 182 -29.08 -12.33 -2.93
N ASP A 183 -28.94 -13.11 -4.00
CA ASP A 183 -30.02 -13.43 -4.93
C ASP A 183 -31.14 -14.23 -4.22
N ILE A 184 -30.78 -15.22 -3.39
CA ILE A 184 -31.74 -16.00 -2.57
C ILE A 184 -32.48 -15.10 -1.58
N LEU A 185 -31.76 -14.22 -0.87
CA LEU A 185 -32.37 -13.30 0.10
C LEU A 185 -33.32 -12.32 -0.60
N GLN A 186 -32.94 -11.78 -1.75
CA GLN A 186 -33.77 -10.88 -2.53
C GLN A 186 -35.05 -11.58 -3.01
N GLN A 187 -34.94 -12.80 -3.53
CA GLN A 187 -36.09 -13.57 -3.99
C GLN A 187 -37.03 -13.91 -2.82
N HIS A 188 -36.48 -14.29 -1.67
CA HIS A 188 -37.29 -14.62 -0.48
C HIS A 188 -37.99 -13.38 0.09
N LEU A 189 -37.30 -12.24 0.17
CA LEU A 189 -37.91 -10.98 0.61
C LEU A 189 -39.01 -10.52 -0.34
N GLN A 190 -38.78 -10.59 -1.66
CA GLN A 190 -39.78 -10.23 -2.66
C GLN A 190 -41.02 -11.12 -2.52
N GLY A 191 -40.85 -12.44 -2.43
CA GLY A 191 -41.96 -13.37 -2.25
C GLY A 191 -42.75 -13.09 -0.97
N ARG A 192 -42.07 -12.80 0.14
CA ARG A 192 -42.74 -12.42 1.40
C ARG A 192 -43.49 -11.10 1.30
N VAL A 193 -42.95 -10.10 0.59
CA VAL A 193 -43.62 -8.82 0.36
C VAL A 193 -44.87 -9.03 -0.49
N ASP A 194 -44.79 -9.83 -1.55
CA ASP A 194 -45.91 -10.14 -2.44
C ASP A 194 -47.02 -10.91 -1.69
N GLU A 195 -46.66 -11.90 -0.86
CA GLU A 195 -47.60 -12.61 0.03
C GLU A 195 -48.26 -11.64 1.02
N MET A 196 -47.48 -10.79 1.69
CA MET A 196 -48.02 -9.79 2.63
C MET A 196 -48.99 -8.83 1.94
N ILE A 197 -48.70 -8.41 0.70
CA ILE A 197 -49.60 -7.57 -0.11
C ILE A 197 -50.88 -8.35 -0.45
N SER A 198 -50.77 -9.60 -0.91
CA SER A 198 -51.92 -10.45 -1.25
C SER A 198 -52.83 -10.67 -0.04
N THR A 199 -52.28 -11.05 1.11
CA THR A 199 -53.04 -11.23 2.34
C THR A 199 -53.68 -9.92 2.81
N SER A 200 -53.00 -8.78 2.64
CA SER A 200 -53.57 -7.46 2.96
C SER A 200 -54.72 -7.10 2.01
N GLU A 201 -54.61 -7.43 0.72
CA GLU A 201 -55.69 -7.21 -0.27
C GLU A 201 -56.93 -8.03 0.04
N GLU A 202 -56.75 -9.28 0.47
CA GLU A 202 -57.83 -10.17 0.89
C GLU A 202 -58.54 -9.69 2.16
N LEU A 203 -57.79 -9.24 3.17
CA LEU A 203 -58.35 -8.84 4.47
C LEU A 203 -58.94 -7.42 4.49
N CYS A 204 -58.40 -6.49 3.70
CA CYS A 204 -58.77 -5.06 3.77
C CYS A 204 -59.47 -4.52 2.51
N GLY A 205 -59.55 -5.30 1.43
CA GLY A 205 -60.14 -4.89 0.15
C GLY A 205 -59.21 -3.99 -0.69
N ARG A 206 -59.13 -4.28 -2.01
CA ARG A 206 -58.23 -3.67 -3.01
C ARG A 206 -58.13 -2.13 -2.99
N ALA A 207 -59.17 -1.42 -2.53
CA ALA A 207 -59.23 0.04 -2.58
C ALA A 207 -58.23 0.73 -1.62
N ILE A 208 -57.87 0.11 -0.49
CA ILE A 208 -57.01 0.75 0.53
C ILE A 208 -55.52 0.71 0.12
N ILE A 209 -55.08 -0.37 -0.55
CA ILE A 209 -53.66 -0.65 -0.80
C ILE A 209 -53.12 0.13 -2.01
N SER A 210 -53.92 0.29 -3.07
CA SER A 210 -53.50 1.07 -4.27
C SER A 210 -53.22 2.55 -3.98
N SER A 211 -53.79 3.08 -2.89
CA SER A 211 -53.63 4.50 -2.50
C SER A 211 -52.35 4.80 -1.72
N ARG A 212 -51.66 3.80 -1.14
CA ARG A 212 -50.49 4.02 -0.25
C ARG A 212 -49.15 3.47 -0.74
N LEU A 213 -49.13 2.60 -1.75
CA LEU A 213 -47.88 2.04 -2.33
C LEU A 213 -47.36 2.79 -3.57
N LYS A 214 -48.09 3.81 -4.04
CA LYS A 214 -47.72 4.65 -5.21
C LYS A 214 -47.22 6.06 -4.86
N SER A 215 -46.92 6.36 -3.59
CA SER A 215 -46.17 7.57 -3.19
C SER A 215 -44.76 7.20 -2.78
#